data_AF-A0A7R9DJF2-F1
#
_entry.id   AF-A0A7R9DJF2-F1
#
_cell.length_a   1.000
_cell.length_b   1.000
_cell.length_c   1.000
_cell.angle_alpha   90.00
_cell.angle_beta   90.00
_cell.angle_gamma   90.00
#
_symmetry.space_group_name_H-M   'P 1'
#
loop_
_entity.id
_entity.type
_entity.pdbx_description
1 polymer ?
#
loop_
_entity_poly.entity_id
_entity_poly.type
_entity_poly.pdbx_seq_one_letter_code
_entity_poly.pdbx_strand_id
1 'polypeptide(L)'
;MTYLVDRMGVDFRPYISTVLPPIIDRLGDSKEMVREKSQLLILKLMERDVITPQALFDKLMPAFTHKNGKIREEVMNCLQTTLKEHGPQSLSISRLIAPIVKLLSDPMSPVRDTAFNTLVEIYRHVGERLRSDLQRKHAVPSSRLPALMARFDELQAAGDMMPSAITMD
;
A
#
# COMPACT_ATOMS: atom_id res chain seq x y z
N MET A 1 17.09 13.50 -7.87
CA MET A 1 17.27 12.31 -7.02
C MET A 1 16.96 11.01 -7.77
N THR A 2 15.85 10.91 -8.51
CA THR A 2 15.56 9.73 -9.35
C THR A 2 16.71 9.36 -10.28
N TYR A 3 17.31 10.34 -10.97
CA TYR A 3 18.51 10.12 -11.80
C TYR A 3 19.72 9.54 -11.02
N LEU A 4 19.91 9.92 -9.76
CA LEU A 4 21.00 9.36 -8.94
C LEU A 4 20.71 7.91 -8.58
N VAL A 5 19.47 7.61 -8.20
CA VAL A 5 19.01 6.23 -7.96
C VAL A 5 19.17 5.38 -9.23
N ASP A 6 18.82 5.91 -10.40
CA ASP A 6 18.99 5.22 -11.67
C ASP A 6 20.46 4.91 -11.97
N ARG A 7 21.36 5.87 -11.73
CA ARG A 7 22.78 5.73 -12.08
C ARG A 7 23.58 4.91 -11.07
N MET A 8 23.24 5.02 -9.78
CA MET A 8 23.94 4.32 -8.70
C MET A 8 23.36 2.92 -8.43
N GLY A 9 22.06 2.71 -8.68
CA GLY A 9 21.40 1.45 -8.35
C GLY A 9 21.65 1.03 -6.90
N VAL A 10 22.14 -0.19 -6.71
CA VAL A 10 22.45 -0.75 -5.38
C VAL A 10 23.46 0.08 -4.57
N ASP A 11 24.33 0.86 -5.22
CA ASP A 11 25.29 1.74 -4.54
C ASP A 11 24.60 2.93 -3.84
N PHE A 12 23.31 3.15 -4.10
CA PHE A 12 22.50 4.13 -3.38
C PHE A 12 22.08 3.67 -1.97
N ARG A 13 22.21 2.36 -1.65
CA ARG A 13 21.77 1.76 -0.38
C ARG A 13 22.23 2.50 0.89
N PRO A 14 23.49 2.97 1.00
CA PRO A 14 23.97 3.67 2.19
C PRO A 14 23.19 4.96 2.51
N TYR A 15 22.55 5.58 1.51
CA TYR A 15 21.87 6.86 1.67
C TYR A 15 20.38 6.72 2.05
N ILE A 16 19.82 5.51 2.01
CA ILE A 16 18.38 5.26 2.23
C ILE A 16 17.91 5.85 3.58
N SER A 17 18.64 5.60 4.66
CA SER A 17 18.27 6.06 6.00
C SER A 17 18.21 7.59 6.10
N THR A 18 19.02 8.29 5.30
CA THR A 18 19.05 9.76 5.24
C THR A 18 17.95 10.31 4.33
N VAL A 19 17.73 9.70 3.16
CA VAL A 19 16.80 10.26 2.16
C VAL A 19 15.36 9.84 2.36
N LEU A 20 15.08 8.64 2.89
CA LEU A 20 13.72 8.11 2.93
C LEU A 20 12.79 8.92 3.87
N PRO A 21 13.18 9.30 5.11
CA PRO A 21 12.29 10.08 5.98
C PRO A 21 11.79 11.39 5.37
N PRO A 22 12.64 12.30 4.81
CA PRO A 22 12.14 13.52 4.22
C PRO A 22 11.29 13.27 2.96
N ILE A 23 11.53 12.19 2.21
CA ILE A 23 10.67 11.82 1.07
C ILE A 23 9.27 11.41 1.55
N ILE A 24 9.16 10.67 2.64
CA ILE A 24 7.87 10.30 3.26
C ILE A 24 7.11 11.57 3.67
N ASP A 25 7.78 12.55 4.27
CA ASP A 25 7.15 13.83 4.63
C ASP A 25 6.64 14.59 3.39
N ARG A 26 7.34 14.48 2.26
CA ARG A 26 6.93 15.10 0.98
C ARG A 26 5.73 14.42 0.31
N LEU A 27 5.35 13.21 0.71
CA LEU A 27 4.06 12.63 0.30
C LEU A 27 2.87 13.44 0.81
N GLY A 28 3.06 14.23 1.87
CA GLY A 28 2.03 15.09 2.44
C GLY A 28 2.06 16.53 1.94
N ASP A 29 2.85 16.84 0.92
CA ASP A 29 3.06 18.21 0.44
C ASP A 29 1.76 18.77 -0.19
N SER A 30 1.54 20.08 -0.03
CA SER A 30 0.35 20.74 -0.58
C SER A 30 0.34 20.73 -2.11
N LYS A 31 1.53 20.70 -2.73
CA LYS A 31 1.68 20.66 -4.19
C LYS A 31 1.63 19.23 -4.70
N GLU A 32 0.70 18.96 -5.60
CA GLU A 32 0.52 17.65 -6.23
C GLU A 32 1.79 17.12 -6.90
N MET A 33 2.44 17.96 -7.72
CA MET A 33 3.70 17.61 -8.37
C MET A 33 4.78 17.16 -7.37
N VAL A 34 4.84 17.73 -6.16
CA VAL A 34 5.83 17.30 -5.16
C VAL A 34 5.51 15.90 -4.62
N ARG A 35 4.22 15.62 -4.38
CA ARG A 35 3.78 14.29 -3.95
C ARG A 35 4.05 13.23 -5.02
N GLU A 36 3.69 13.50 -6.27
CA GLU A 36 3.93 12.61 -7.40
C GLU A 36 5.42 12.27 -7.55
N LYS A 37 6.30 13.29 -7.51
CA LYS A 37 7.75 13.06 -7.60
C LYS A 37 8.31 12.31 -6.39
N SER A 38 7.72 12.48 -5.21
CA SER A 38 8.11 11.75 -4.01
C SER A 38 7.72 10.28 -4.10
N GLN A 39 6.50 9.99 -4.59
CA GLN A 39 6.03 8.63 -4.80
C GLN A 39 6.82 7.93 -5.90
N LEU A 40 7.08 8.61 -7.03
CA LEU A 40 7.95 8.12 -8.09
C LEU A 40 9.35 7.76 -7.57
N LEU A 41 9.92 8.59 -6.70
CA LEU A 41 11.23 8.30 -6.12
C LEU A 41 11.19 7.06 -5.21
N ILE A 42 10.14 6.88 -4.41
CA ILE A 42 9.96 5.67 -3.58
C ILE A 42 9.87 4.43 -4.46
N LEU A 43 9.06 4.45 -5.52
CA LEU A 43 8.92 3.34 -6.46
C LEU A 43 10.27 3.05 -7.16
N LYS A 44 11.00 4.10 -7.55
CA LYS A 44 12.31 3.95 -8.20
C LYS A 44 13.36 3.29 -7.32
N LEU A 45 13.30 3.47 -5.99
CA LEU A 45 14.17 2.75 -5.06
C LEU A 45 13.92 1.23 -5.11
N MET A 46 12.68 0.79 -5.30
CA MET A 46 12.37 -0.63 -5.49
C MET A 46 12.75 -1.11 -6.90
N GLU A 47 12.42 -0.33 -7.93
CA GLU A 47 12.72 -0.65 -9.34
C GLU A 47 14.22 -0.89 -9.59
N ARG A 48 15.09 -0.17 -8.87
CA ARG A 48 16.56 -0.27 -9.01
C ARG A 48 17.22 -1.18 -7.97
N ASP A 49 16.45 -2.07 -7.34
CA ASP A 49 16.91 -3.01 -6.30
C ASP A 49 17.66 -2.35 -5.13
N VAL A 50 17.39 -1.07 -4.89
CA VAL A 50 18.00 -0.32 -3.78
C VAL A 50 17.41 -0.78 -2.47
N ILE A 51 16.10 -1.03 -2.45
CA ILE A 51 15.37 -1.57 -1.29
C ILE A 51 14.34 -2.58 -1.76
N THR A 52 14.17 -3.68 -1.03
CA THR A 52 13.09 -4.64 -1.34
C THR A 52 11.74 -4.05 -0.94
N PRO A 53 10.63 -4.47 -1.58
CA PRO A 53 9.28 -4.06 -1.15
C PRO A 53 9.05 -4.29 0.35
N GLN A 54 9.43 -5.45 0.87
CA GLN A 54 9.30 -5.75 2.29
C GLN A 54 10.06 -4.75 3.18
N ALA A 55 11.35 -4.49 2.88
CA ALA A 55 12.17 -3.59 3.68
C ALA A 55 11.71 -2.13 3.60
N LEU A 56 11.14 -1.72 2.46
CA LEU A 56 10.51 -0.42 2.31
C LEU A 56 9.27 -0.32 3.20
N PHE A 57 8.36 -1.28 3.13
CA PHE A 57 7.12 -1.24 3.91
C PHE A 57 7.36 -1.36 5.41
N ASP A 58 8.40 -2.08 5.84
CA ASP A 58 8.82 -2.09 7.26
C ASP A 58 9.20 -0.69 7.74
N LYS A 59 9.78 0.16 6.86
CA LYS A 59 10.08 1.58 7.16
C LYS A 59 8.88 2.50 7.01
N LEU A 60 7.92 2.16 6.13
CA LEU A 60 6.70 2.95 5.90
C LEU A 60 5.58 2.66 6.91
N MET A 61 5.69 1.63 7.75
CA MET A 61 4.67 1.31 8.77
C MET A 61 4.17 2.54 9.58
N PRO A 62 5.02 3.47 10.05
CA PRO A 62 4.56 4.65 10.79
C PRO A 62 3.69 5.61 9.96
N ALA A 63 3.82 5.59 8.63
CA ALA A 63 3.09 6.48 7.74
C ALA A 63 1.57 6.19 7.73
N PHE A 64 1.17 4.95 7.99
CA PHE A 64 -0.26 4.57 8.11
C PHE A 64 -0.96 5.24 9.29
N THR A 65 -0.20 5.69 10.30
CA THR A 65 -0.75 6.40 11.47
C THR A 65 -0.30 7.86 11.56
N HIS A 66 0.24 8.40 10.47
CA HIS A 66 0.79 9.75 10.45
C HIS A 66 -0.29 10.83 10.66
N LYS A 67 0.05 11.94 11.31
CA LYS A 67 -0.91 13.04 11.59
C LYS A 67 -1.51 13.68 10.34
N ASN A 68 -0.72 13.82 9.28
CA ASN A 68 -1.16 14.35 7.99
C ASN A 68 -1.88 13.24 7.19
N GLY A 69 -3.17 13.43 6.93
CA GLY A 69 -3.98 12.45 6.20
C GLY A 69 -3.54 12.22 4.76
N LYS A 70 -2.91 13.20 4.12
CA LYS A 70 -2.39 13.00 2.76
C LYS A 70 -1.24 12.00 2.72
N ILE A 71 -0.40 11.94 3.76
CA ILE A 71 0.64 10.91 3.89
C ILE A 71 0.00 9.52 4.06
N ARG A 72 -1.05 9.42 4.89
CA ARG A 72 -1.79 8.16 5.09
C ARG A 72 -2.42 7.67 3.78
N GLU A 73 -2.94 8.58 2.97
CA GLU A 73 -3.48 8.29 1.64
C GLU A 73 -2.38 7.79 0.69
N GLU A 74 -1.28 8.55 0.54
CA GLU A 74 -0.24 8.24 -0.44
C GLU A 74 0.56 6.97 -0.12
N VAL A 75 0.73 6.61 1.16
CA VAL A 75 1.36 5.32 1.51
C VAL A 75 0.50 4.14 1.07
N MET A 76 -0.83 4.28 1.12
CA MET A 76 -1.75 3.25 0.63
C MET A 76 -1.76 3.17 -0.90
N ASN A 77 -1.69 4.29 -1.61
CA ASN A 77 -1.52 4.31 -3.07
C ASN A 77 -0.18 3.66 -3.49
N CYS A 78 0.89 3.92 -2.73
CA CYS A 78 2.17 3.26 -2.93
C CYS A 78 2.06 1.75 -2.72
N LEU A 79 1.31 1.30 -1.70
CA LEU A 79 1.06 -0.14 -1.47
C LEU A 79 0.31 -0.78 -2.63
N GLN A 80 -0.77 -0.17 -3.12
CA GLN A 80 -1.52 -0.69 -4.26
C GLN A 80 -0.62 -0.84 -5.50
N THR A 81 0.22 0.16 -5.77
CA THR A 81 1.18 0.11 -6.89
C THR A 81 2.21 -1.00 -6.69
N THR A 82 2.74 -1.13 -5.47
CA THR A 82 3.71 -2.18 -5.11
C THR A 82 3.13 -3.58 -5.32
N LEU A 83 1.87 -3.80 -4.95
CA LEU A 83 1.20 -5.08 -5.16
C LEU A 83 1.03 -5.41 -6.64
N LYS A 84 0.69 -4.41 -7.47
CA LYS A 84 0.54 -4.58 -8.93
C LYS A 84 1.87 -4.91 -9.60
N GLU A 85 2.96 -4.28 -9.17
CA GLU A 85 4.28 -4.41 -9.80
C GLU A 85 5.07 -5.63 -9.28
N HIS A 86 4.99 -5.93 -7.99
CA HIS A 86 5.83 -6.95 -7.33
C HIS A 86 5.06 -8.17 -6.83
N GLY A 87 3.72 -8.14 -6.85
CA GLY A 87 2.87 -9.21 -6.36
C GLY A 87 2.83 -9.32 -4.82
N PRO A 88 1.85 -10.08 -4.27
CA PRO A 88 1.62 -10.17 -2.83
C PRO A 88 2.75 -10.90 -2.07
N GLN A 89 3.48 -11.79 -2.74
CA GLN A 89 4.58 -12.57 -2.16
C GLN A 89 5.80 -11.72 -1.78
N SER A 90 5.91 -10.51 -2.34
CA SER A 90 6.97 -9.56 -2.01
C SER A 90 6.76 -8.88 -0.64
N LEU A 91 5.59 -9.06 -0.03
CA LEU A 91 5.16 -8.38 1.19
C LEU A 91 4.50 -9.34 2.18
N SER A 92 4.72 -9.09 3.46
CA SER A 92 4.00 -9.72 4.58
C SER A 92 2.63 -9.06 4.74
N ILE A 93 1.71 -9.35 3.82
CA ILE A 93 0.39 -8.70 3.73
C ILE A 93 -0.37 -8.70 5.06
N SER A 94 -0.30 -9.78 5.82
CA SER A 94 -0.96 -9.91 7.12
C SER A 94 -0.63 -8.78 8.10
N ARG A 95 0.60 -8.22 8.05
CA ARG A 95 1.03 -7.10 8.92
C ARG A 95 0.40 -5.76 8.51
N LEU A 96 -0.06 -5.63 7.27
CA LEU A 96 -0.61 -4.39 6.71
C LEU A 96 -2.13 -4.30 6.89
N ILE A 97 -2.83 -5.43 7.04
CA ILE A 97 -4.30 -5.47 7.12
C ILE A 97 -4.82 -4.64 8.29
N ALA A 98 -4.30 -4.84 9.51
CA ALA A 98 -4.82 -4.16 10.70
C ALA A 98 -4.71 -2.61 10.62
N PRO A 99 -3.56 -2.02 10.22
CA PRO A 99 -3.47 -0.59 9.95
C PRO A 99 -4.48 -0.09 8.91
N ILE A 100 -4.65 -0.81 7.80
CA ILE A 100 -5.55 -0.40 6.71
C ILE A 100 -7.02 -0.46 7.16
N VAL A 101 -7.41 -1.51 7.91
CA VAL A 101 -8.76 -1.62 8.47
C VAL A 101 -9.07 -0.45 9.40
N LYS A 102 -8.10 -0.01 10.22
CA LYS A 102 -8.26 1.18 11.07
C LYS A 102 -8.54 2.45 10.25
N LEU A 103 -7.92 2.58 9.06
CA LEU A 103 -8.09 3.73 8.17
C LEU A 103 -9.47 3.78 7.48
N LEU A 104 -10.28 2.72 7.55
CA LEU A 104 -11.68 2.78 7.11
C LEU A 104 -12.54 3.74 7.95
N SER A 105 -12.08 4.08 9.16
CA SER A 105 -12.72 5.05 10.07
C SER A 105 -11.96 6.37 10.18
N ASP A 106 -11.06 6.66 9.24
CA ASP A 106 -10.28 7.90 9.23
C ASP A 106 -11.19 9.14 9.18
N PRO A 107 -10.86 10.26 9.86
CA PRO A 107 -11.65 11.49 9.76
C PRO A 107 -11.76 12.04 8.32
N MET A 108 -10.75 11.82 7.48
CA MET A 108 -10.72 12.32 6.11
C MET A 108 -11.33 11.30 5.14
N SER A 109 -12.34 11.72 4.36
CA SER A 109 -12.97 10.83 3.36
C SER A 109 -11.99 10.22 2.35
N PRO A 110 -11.06 11.01 1.76
CA PRO A 110 -10.10 10.45 0.81
C PRO A 110 -9.27 9.30 1.39
N VAL A 111 -8.93 9.36 2.68
CA VAL A 111 -8.19 8.30 3.36
C VAL A 111 -9.07 7.06 3.54
N ARG A 112 -10.34 7.22 3.95
CA ARG A 112 -11.28 6.09 4.07
C ARG A 112 -11.54 5.38 2.74
N ASP A 113 -11.64 6.16 1.67
CA ASP A 113 -11.90 5.64 0.32
C ASP A 113 -10.67 4.93 -0.24
N THR A 114 -9.48 5.49 0.00
CA THR A 114 -8.22 4.83 -0.34
C THR A 114 -7.99 3.55 0.46
N ALA A 115 -8.33 3.53 1.75
CA ALA A 115 -8.25 2.31 2.57
C ALA A 115 -9.18 1.21 2.05
N PHE A 116 -10.41 1.58 1.66
CA PHE A 116 -11.34 0.66 1.04
C PHE A 116 -10.78 0.07 -0.26
N ASN A 117 -10.30 0.93 -1.18
CA ASN A 117 -9.70 0.49 -2.44
C ASN A 117 -8.44 -0.35 -2.23
N THR A 118 -7.66 -0.08 -1.18
CA THR A 118 -6.47 -0.87 -0.84
C THR A 118 -6.86 -2.28 -0.40
N LEU A 119 -7.92 -2.45 0.39
CA LEU A 119 -8.41 -3.79 0.74
C LEU A 119 -8.96 -4.55 -0.46
N VAL A 120 -9.62 -3.85 -1.40
CA VAL A 120 -10.07 -4.40 -2.69
C VAL A 120 -8.87 -4.85 -3.52
N GLU A 121 -7.81 -4.05 -3.60
CA GLU A 121 -6.57 -4.45 -4.29
C GLU A 121 -5.94 -5.67 -3.60
N ILE A 122 -5.81 -5.67 -2.27
CA ILE A 122 -5.27 -6.85 -1.56
C ILE A 122 -6.13 -8.08 -1.82
N TYR A 123 -7.46 -7.97 -1.82
CA TYR A 123 -8.36 -9.08 -2.15
C TYR A 123 -8.08 -9.64 -3.54
N ARG A 124 -7.87 -8.77 -4.53
CA ARG A 124 -7.53 -9.17 -5.90
C ARG A 124 -6.32 -10.12 -5.96
N HIS A 125 -5.36 -9.94 -5.06
CA HIS A 125 -4.13 -10.75 -4.98
C HIS A 125 -4.20 -11.91 -3.97
N VAL A 126 -5.09 -11.85 -2.97
CA VAL A 126 -5.09 -12.77 -1.81
C VAL A 126 -6.33 -13.67 -1.77
N GLY A 127 -7.45 -13.25 -2.35
CA GLY A 127 -8.70 -14.00 -2.42
C GLY A 127 -9.43 -14.17 -1.09
N GLU A 128 -10.18 -15.28 -0.98
CA GLU A 128 -11.09 -15.61 0.14
C GLU A 128 -10.43 -15.64 1.51
N ARG A 129 -9.12 -15.88 1.55
CA ARG A 129 -8.35 -15.80 2.79
C ARG A 129 -8.42 -14.40 3.41
N LEU A 130 -8.36 -13.33 2.60
CA LEU A 130 -8.53 -11.97 3.11
C LEU A 130 -9.96 -11.78 3.63
N ARG A 131 -10.97 -12.25 2.89
CA ARG A 131 -12.38 -12.17 3.32
C ARG A 131 -12.57 -12.81 4.69
N SER A 132 -12.06 -14.03 4.85
CA SER A 132 -12.12 -14.78 6.11
C SER A 132 -11.39 -14.08 7.24
N ASP A 133 -10.20 -13.54 6.98
CA ASP A 133 -9.42 -12.80 7.98
C ASP A 133 -10.12 -11.51 8.41
N LEU A 134 -10.69 -10.76 7.46
CA LEU A 134 -11.43 -9.53 7.77
C LEU A 134 -12.68 -9.79 8.62
N GLN A 135 -13.38 -10.89 8.40
CA GLN A 135 -14.57 -11.25 9.18
C GLN A 135 -14.24 -11.80 10.57
N ARG A 136 -13.13 -12.53 10.72
CA ARG A 136 -12.80 -13.25 11.96
C ARG A 136 -11.80 -12.54 12.87
N LYS A 137 -10.84 -11.81 12.30
CA LYS A 137 -9.66 -11.28 13.03
C LYS A 137 -9.63 -9.76 13.13
N HIS A 138 -10.39 -9.05 12.30
CA HIS A 138 -10.32 -7.60 12.22
C HIS A 138 -11.66 -6.94 12.51
N ALA A 139 -11.64 -5.87 13.29
CA ALA A 139 -12.82 -5.07 13.59
C ALA A 139 -13.12 -4.08 12.44
N VAL A 140 -13.60 -4.61 11.32
CA VAL A 140 -14.07 -3.79 10.19
C VAL A 140 -15.36 -3.06 10.59
N PRO A 141 -15.49 -1.75 10.34
CA PRO A 141 -16.73 -1.03 10.62
C PRO A 141 -17.94 -1.68 9.94
N SER A 142 -19.02 -1.91 10.68
CA SER A 142 -20.25 -2.56 10.18
C SER A 142 -20.88 -1.81 9.01
N SER A 143 -20.69 -0.50 8.92
CA SER A 143 -21.14 0.33 7.79
C SER A 143 -20.34 0.13 6.50
N ARG A 144 -19.11 -0.41 6.59
CA ARG A 144 -18.21 -0.60 5.44
C ARG A 144 -18.12 -2.06 5.01
N LEU A 145 -18.32 -3.01 5.95
CA LEU A 145 -18.17 -4.44 5.70
C LEU A 145 -19.08 -4.94 4.54
N PRO A 146 -20.40 -4.64 4.49
CA PRO A 146 -21.26 -5.14 3.40
C PRO A 146 -20.82 -4.64 2.02
N ALA A 147 -20.43 -3.36 1.93
CA ALA A 147 -19.94 -2.78 0.69
C ALA A 147 -18.62 -3.42 0.24
N LEU A 148 -17.73 -3.74 1.18
CA LEU A 148 -16.47 -4.42 0.88
C LEU A 148 -16.70 -5.83 0.36
N MET A 149 -17.62 -6.59 0.99
CA MET A 149 -18.00 -7.92 0.54
C MET A 149 -18.61 -7.90 -0.86
N ALA A 150 -19.53 -6.98 -1.14
CA ALA A 150 -20.12 -6.83 -2.46
C ALA A 150 -19.07 -6.54 -3.53
N ARG A 151 -18.08 -5.68 -3.23
CA ARG A 151 -16.96 -5.41 -4.15
C ARG A 151 -16.07 -6.62 -4.39
N PHE A 152 -15.86 -7.46 -3.38
CA PHE A 152 -15.11 -8.70 -3.54
C PHE A 152 -15.85 -9.68 -4.46
N ASP A 153 -17.18 -9.79 -4.31
CA ASP A 153 -18.03 -10.64 -5.18
C ASP A 153 -18.02 -10.12 -6.63
N GLU A 154 -18.11 -8.81 -6.83
CA GLU A 154 -18.02 -8.17 -8.15
C GLU A 154 -16.68 -8.48 -8.84
N LEU A 155 -15.55 -8.37 -8.11
CA LEU A 155 -14.23 -8.69 -8.66
C LEU A 155 -14.12 -10.15 -9.09
N GLN A 156 -14.65 -11.06 -8.27
CA GLN A 156 -14.63 -12.49 -8.54
C GLN A 156 -15.51 -12.83 -9.75
N ALA A 157 -16.72 -12.26 -9.83
CA ALA A 157 -17.63 -12.44 -10.96
C ALA A 157 -17.07 -11.87 -12.27
N ALA A 158 -16.31 -10.77 -12.20
CA ALA A 158 -15.63 -10.18 -13.35
C ALA A 158 -14.41 -10.99 -13.82
N GLY A 159 -13.96 -11.99 -13.05
CA GLY A 159 -12.72 -12.71 -13.34
C GLY A 159 -11.45 -11.85 -13.21
N ASP A 160 -11.54 -10.72 -12.50
CA ASP A 160 -10.44 -9.75 -12.33
C ASP A 160 -9.52 -10.13 -11.17
N MET A 161 -9.47 -11.41 -10.80
CA MET A 161 -8.60 -11.93 -9.74
C MET A 161 -7.21 -12.23 -10.30
N MET A 162 -6.17 -11.94 -9.52
CA MET A 162 -4.80 -12.27 -9.92
C MET A 162 -4.55 -13.77 -9.77
N PRO A 163 -3.67 -14.39 -10.58
CA PRO A 163 -3.34 -15.81 -10.46
C PRO A 163 -2.84 -16.21 -9.07
N SER A 164 -2.19 -15.28 -8.35
CA SER A 164 -1.73 -15.42 -6.97
C SER A 164 -2.87 -15.61 -5.95
N ALA A 165 -4.09 -15.20 -6.27
CA ALA A 165 -5.26 -15.41 -5.42
C ALA A 165 -5.87 -16.81 -5.58
N ILE A 166 -5.56 -17.50 -6.69
CA ILE A 166 -6.15 -18.80 -7.08
C ILE A 166 -5.21 -19.96 -6.72
N THR A 167 -3.89 -19.71 -6.71
CA THR A 167 -2.87 -20.76 -6.51
C THR A 167 -2.49 -21.02 -5.05
N MET A 168 -3.16 -20.40 -4.06
CA MET A 168 -2.87 -20.61 -2.63
C MET A 168 -3.90 -21.55 -1.97
N ASP A 169 -4.01 -22.76 -2.50
CA ASP A 169 -4.59 -23.94 -1.83
C ASP A 169 -3.48 -24.90 -1.40
#